data_AF-A0A914PM17-F1
#
_entry.id   AF-A0A914PM17-F1
#
_cell.length_a   1.000
_cell.length_b   1.000
_cell.length_c   1.000
_cell.angle_alpha   90.00
_cell.angle_beta   90.00
_cell.angle_gamma   90.00
#
_symmetry.space_group_name_H-M   'P 1'
#
loop_
_entity.id
_entity.type
_entity.pdbx_description
1 polymer ?
#
loop_
_entity_poly.entity_id
_entity_poly.type
_entity_poly.pdbx_seq_one_letter_code
_entity_poly.pdbx_strand_id
1 'polypeptide(L)'
;MSSTKKGESLIRQNFASDVEARLNKQINIELYASYVYLSMSYYFDRDDVALENIAKWMKYTKQSDEEREHAQILMKYQNTRGGRLVLQNVQKPEKDEWGTALEAFEAALALERFNNQSLLELHEVAGQNNDCQMCGKKFF
;
A
#
# COMPACT_ATOMS: atom_id res chain seq x y z
N MET A 1 11.84 31.16 -17.62
CA MET A 1 10.58 30.39 -17.77
C MET A 1 10.97 29.00 -18.25
N SER A 2 10.76 27.98 -17.42
CA SER A 2 11.14 26.60 -17.76
C SER A 2 10.26 26.12 -18.92
N SER A 3 10.89 25.63 -19.99
CA SER A 3 10.21 25.00 -21.12
C SER A 3 9.56 23.70 -20.64
N THR A 4 8.24 23.70 -20.48
CA THR A 4 7.49 22.48 -20.17
C THR A 4 7.67 21.48 -21.30
N LYS A 5 8.23 20.31 -21.00
CA LYS A 5 8.30 19.21 -21.96
C LYS A 5 6.87 18.82 -22.34
N LYS A 6 6.60 18.75 -23.64
CA LYS A 6 5.28 18.42 -24.21
C LYS A 6 4.81 17.07 -23.63
N GLY A 7 3.82 17.08 -22.75
CA GLY A 7 3.27 15.88 -22.08
C GLY A 7 3.37 15.85 -20.55
N GLU A 8 4.15 16.74 -19.92
CA GLU A 8 4.23 16.83 -18.46
C GLU A 8 3.09 17.65 -17.85
N SER A 9 2.66 17.26 -16.64
CA SER A 9 1.63 17.98 -15.89
C SER A 9 2.09 19.37 -15.48
N LEU A 10 1.24 20.39 -15.61
CA LEU A 10 1.55 21.78 -15.25
C LEU A 10 1.87 21.96 -13.76
N ILE A 11 1.34 21.07 -12.90
CA ILE A 11 1.56 21.10 -11.45
C ILE A 11 2.77 20.27 -11.01
N ARG A 12 3.47 19.60 -11.94
CA ARG A 12 4.60 18.73 -11.60
C ARG A 12 5.81 19.58 -11.24
N GLN A 13 6.27 19.46 -9.99
CA GLN A 13 7.45 20.15 -9.49
C GLN A 13 8.23 19.23 -8.55
N ASN A 14 9.56 19.12 -8.79
CA ASN A 14 10.49 18.31 -8.00
C ASN A 14 9.98 16.88 -7.74
N PHE A 15 9.33 16.27 -8.74
CA PHE A 15 8.75 14.94 -8.64
C PHE A 15 9.40 14.07 -9.71
N ALA A 16 10.41 13.31 -9.31
CA ALA A 16 11.17 12.47 -10.23
C ALA A 16 10.35 11.25 -10.70
N SER A 17 10.64 10.76 -11.91
CA SER A 17 9.89 9.65 -12.52
C SER A 17 10.06 8.32 -11.78
N ASP A 18 11.20 8.13 -11.12
CA ASP A 18 11.48 6.98 -10.27
C ASP A 18 10.65 7.00 -8.97
N VAL A 19 10.50 8.16 -8.33
CA VAL A 19 9.61 8.35 -7.17
C VAL A 19 8.15 8.10 -7.57
N GLU A 20 7.72 8.61 -8.73
CA GLU A 20 6.39 8.35 -9.28
C GLU A 20 6.13 6.85 -9.52
N ALA A 21 7.10 6.15 -10.11
CA ALA A 21 6.98 4.72 -10.38
C ALA A 21 6.94 3.90 -9.08
N ARG A 22 7.78 4.25 -8.10
CA ARG A 22 7.77 3.60 -6.78
C ARG A 22 6.48 3.88 -6.01
N LEU A 23 5.89 5.07 -6.16
CA LEU A 23 4.59 5.38 -5.58
C LEU A 23 3.48 4.53 -6.20
N ASN A 24 3.49 4.31 -7.52
CA ASN A 24 2.55 3.37 -8.17
C ASN A 24 2.74 1.93 -7.67
N LYS A 25 3.99 1.50 -7.45
CA LYS A 25 4.28 0.18 -6.86
C LYS A 25 3.73 0.09 -5.43
N GLN A 26 3.97 1.11 -4.61
CA GLN A 26 3.50 1.16 -3.23
C GLN A 26 1.97 1.09 -3.16
N ILE A 27 1.26 1.82 -4.02
CA ILE A 27 -0.21 1.75 -4.12
C ILE A 27 -0.68 0.31 -4.36
N ASN A 28 -0.01 -0.46 -5.21
CA ASN A 28 -0.37 -1.85 -5.45
C ASN A 28 -0.06 -2.76 -4.25
N ILE A 29 1.01 -2.48 -3.50
CA ILE A 29 1.34 -3.18 -2.24
C ILE A 29 0.27 -2.95 -1.19
N GLU A 30 -0.18 -1.72 -0.97
CA GLU A 30 -1.27 -1.42 -0.02
C GLU A 30 -2.58 -2.12 -0.41
N LEU A 31 -2.91 -2.13 -1.71
CA LEU A 31 -4.08 -2.85 -2.22
C LEU A 31 -3.95 -4.37 -2.04
N TYR A 32 -2.76 -4.92 -2.23
CA TYR A 32 -2.48 -6.33 -1.98
C TYR A 32 -2.60 -6.66 -0.49
N ALA A 33 -2.05 -5.83 0.39
CA ALA A 33 -2.17 -6.00 1.84
C ALA A 33 -3.63 -5.98 2.29
N SER A 34 -4.41 -5.02 1.78
CA SER A 34 -5.87 -4.97 1.98
C SER A 34 -6.56 -6.28 1.55
N TYR A 35 -6.16 -6.85 0.41
CA TYR A 35 -6.75 -8.09 -0.10
C TYR A 35 -6.35 -9.33 0.72
N VAL A 36 -5.11 -9.38 1.22
CA VAL A 36 -4.63 -10.43 2.12
C VAL A 36 -5.42 -10.40 3.43
N TYR A 37 -5.55 -9.23 4.06
CA TYR A 37 -6.34 -9.09 5.30
C TYR A 37 -7.82 -9.44 5.10
N LEU A 38 -8.37 -9.13 3.92
CA LEU A 38 -9.73 -9.53 3.56
C LEU A 38 -9.86 -11.06 3.50
N SER A 39 -8.91 -11.75 2.86
CA SER A 39 -8.87 -13.22 2.80
C SER A 39 -8.77 -13.84 4.19
N MET A 40 -7.84 -13.35 5.04
CA MET A 40 -7.70 -13.84 6.40
C MET A 40 -8.99 -13.66 7.22
N SER A 41 -9.64 -12.51 7.11
CA SER A 41 -10.88 -12.24 7.82
C SER A 41 -11.97 -13.26 7.47
N TYR A 42 -12.21 -13.48 6.19
CA TYR A 42 -13.25 -14.42 5.75
C TYR A 42 -12.91 -15.87 6.05
N TYR A 43 -11.63 -16.21 6.19
CA TYR A 43 -11.22 -17.52 6.71
C TYR A 43 -11.61 -17.70 8.18
N PHE A 44 -11.34 -16.72 9.04
CA PHE A 44 -11.71 -16.79 10.46
C PHE A 44 -13.22 -16.68 10.72
N ASP A 45 -13.99 -16.20 9.73
CA ASP A 45 -15.45 -16.09 9.75
C ASP A 45 -16.17 -17.40 9.36
N ARG A 46 -15.44 -18.42 8.85
CA ARG A 46 -16.03 -19.72 8.50
C ARG A 46 -16.62 -20.42 9.72
N ASP A 47 -17.65 -21.23 9.52
CA ASP A 47 -18.33 -22.00 10.57
C ASP A 47 -17.42 -23.04 11.25
N ASP A 48 -16.43 -23.56 10.52
CA ASP A 48 -15.46 -24.56 11.00
C ASP A 48 -14.23 -23.96 11.68
N VAL A 49 -14.05 -22.63 11.63
CA VAL A 49 -13.00 -21.90 12.38
C VAL A 49 -13.61 -21.06 13.51
N ALA A 50 -14.68 -20.31 13.22
CA ALA A 50 -15.55 -19.59 14.15
C ALA A 50 -14.83 -18.63 15.13
N LEU A 51 -13.83 -17.88 14.64
CA LEU A 51 -13.07 -16.89 15.43
C LEU A 51 -13.50 -15.46 15.08
N GLU A 52 -14.77 -15.14 15.34
CA GLU A 52 -15.44 -13.89 14.94
C GLU A 52 -14.66 -12.61 15.32
N ASN A 53 -14.07 -12.57 16.51
CA ASN A 53 -13.32 -11.38 16.96
C ASN A 53 -12.02 -11.16 16.15
N ILE A 54 -11.36 -12.24 15.72
CA ILE A 54 -10.17 -12.16 14.85
C ILE A 54 -10.60 -11.77 13.44
N ALA A 55 -11.65 -12.40 12.92
CA ALA A 55 -12.24 -12.05 11.64
C ALA A 55 -12.60 -10.55 11.57
N LYS A 56 -13.25 -10.04 12.61
CA LYS A 56 -13.62 -8.63 12.72
C LYS A 56 -12.40 -7.72 12.78
N TRP A 57 -11.38 -8.06 13.56
CA TRP A 57 -10.13 -7.29 13.65
C TRP A 57 -9.42 -7.15 12.28
N MET A 58 -9.37 -8.25 11.52
CA MET A 58 -8.71 -8.27 10.20
C MET A 58 -9.48 -7.50 9.12
N LYS A 59 -10.82 -7.53 9.12
CA LYS A 59 -11.64 -6.85 8.10
C LYS A 59 -12.17 -5.49 8.50
N TYR A 60 -12.95 -5.45 9.57
CA TYR A 60 -13.83 -4.33 9.89
C TYR A 60 -13.25 -3.36 10.90
N THR A 61 -12.35 -3.79 11.79
CA THR A 61 -11.90 -2.90 12.84
C THR A 61 -10.60 -2.19 12.56
N LYS A 62 -9.60 -2.74 11.84
CA LYS A 62 -8.32 -2.01 11.66
C LYS A 62 -7.43 -2.33 10.45
N GLN A 63 -7.53 -3.44 9.72
CA GLN A 63 -6.41 -3.79 8.81
C GLN A 63 -6.78 -3.68 7.33
N SER A 64 -7.71 -4.50 6.82
CA SER A 64 -8.05 -4.47 5.39
C SER A 64 -8.55 -3.09 4.91
N ASP A 65 -9.41 -2.43 5.69
CA ASP A 65 -9.94 -1.12 5.35
C ASP A 65 -8.90 0.01 5.53
N GLU A 66 -8.01 -0.08 6.52
CA GLU A 66 -6.92 0.88 6.77
C GLU A 66 -5.91 0.86 5.63
N GLU A 67 -5.49 -0.33 5.17
CA GLU A 67 -4.58 -0.47 4.04
C GLU A 67 -5.21 0.02 2.73
N ARG A 68 -6.53 -0.16 2.57
CA ARG A 68 -7.24 0.42 1.42
C ARG A 68 -7.25 1.95 1.50
N GLU A 69 -7.39 2.52 2.69
CA GLU A 69 -7.31 3.97 2.91
C GLU A 69 -5.89 4.49 2.61
N HIS A 70 -4.84 3.79 3.07
CA HIS A 70 -3.45 4.09 2.72
C HIS A 70 -3.25 4.14 1.19
N ALA A 71 -3.73 3.12 0.47
CA ALA A 71 -3.68 3.09 -0.98
C ALA A 71 -4.34 4.34 -1.60
N GLN A 72 -5.53 4.73 -1.12
CA GLN A 72 -6.26 5.90 -1.62
C GLN A 72 -5.54 7.22 -1.31
N ILE A 73 -4.92 7.35 -0.13
CA ILE A 73 -4.10 8.50 0.24
C ILE A 73 -2.91 8.64 -0.72
N LEU A 74 -2.25 7.53 -1.07
CA LEU A 74 -1.15 7.50 -2.03
C LEU A 74 -1.62 7.84 -3.45
N MET A 75 -2.76 7.32 -3.90
CA MET A 75 -3.36 7.68 -5.20
C MET A 75 -3.66 9.17 -5.30
N LYS A 76 -4.26 9.75 -4.24
CA LYS A 76 -4.53 11.19 -4.17
C LYS A 76 -3.23 11.99 -4.19
N TYR A 77 -2.20 11.49 -3.52
CA TYR A 77 -0.89 12.14 -3.51
C TYR A 77 -0.21 12.11 -4.87
N GLN A 78 -0.25 10.98 -5.57
CA GLN A 78 0.25 10.83 -6.94
C GLN A 78 -0.33 11.93 -7.86
N ASN A 79 -1.64 12.12 -7.80
CA ASN A 79 -2.32 13.17 -8.57
C ASN A 79 -1.93 14.59 -8.10
N THR A 80 -1.78 14.80 -6.79
CA THR A 80 -1.38 16.10 -6.22
C THR A 80 0.03 16.52 -6.67
N ARG A 81 0.94 15.56 -6.87
CA ARG A 81 2.31 15.80 -7.36
C ARG A 81 2.41 15.94 -8.88
N GLY A 82 1.29 15.81 -9.60
CA GLY A 82 1.25 15.83 -11.06
C GLY A 82 1.71 14.54 -11.73
N GLY A 83 1.77 13.44 -10.98
CA GLY A 83 2.03 12.10 -11.50
C GLY A 83 0.83 11.50 -12.25
N ARG A 84 1.01 10.27 -12.71
CA ARG A 84 -0.01 9.45 -13.35
C ARG A 84 -0.15 8.14 -12.60
N LEU A 85 -1.38 7.85 -12.20
CA LEU A 85 -1.74 6.59 -11.60
C LEU A 85 -1.70 5.48 -12.66
N VAL A 86 -0.92 4.43 -12.42
CA VAL A 86 -0.87 3.25 -13.29
C VAL A 86 -1.18 2.02 -12.44
N LEU A 87 -2.46 1.68 -12.35
CA LEU A 87 -2.91 0.51 -11.58
C LEU A 87 -2.42 -0.79 -12.24
N GLN A 88 -2.04 -1.73 -11.39
CA GLN A 88 -1.64 -3.09 -11.77
C GLN A 88 -2.63 -4.10 -11.20
N ASN A 89 -2.55 -5.33 -11.69
CA ASN A 89 -3.32 -6.44 -11.12
C ASN A 89 -2.97 -6.60 -9.63
N VAL A 90 -3.98 -6.65 -8.78
CA VAL A 90 -3.81 -7.08 -7.39
C VAL A 90 -3.77 -8.59 -7.40
N GLN A 91 -2.61 -9.17 -7.09
CA GLN A 91 -2.45 -10.62 -7.06
C GLN A 91 -3.30 -11.22 -5.95
N LYS A 92 -3.78 -12.45 -6.14
CA LYS A 92 -4.43 -13.17 -5.04
C LYS A 92 -3.41 -13.45 -3.93
N PRO A 93 -3.83 -13.54 -2.66
CA PRO A 93 -2.97 -13.99 -1.57
C PRO A 93 -2.33 -15.36 -1.88
N GLU A 94 -1.14 -15.60 -1.33
CA GLU A 94 -0.41 -16.86 -1.55
C GLU A 94 -1.13 -18.09 -0.99
N LYS A 95 -2.05 -17.88 -0.03
CA LYS A 95 -2.79 -18.92 0.66
C LYS A 95 -4.27 -18.56 0.74
N ASP A 96 -5.10 -19.59 0.59
CA ASP A 96 -6.55 -19.53 0.81
C ASP A 96 -6.93 -20.10 2.20
N GLU A 97 -6.04 -20.91 2.79
CA GLU A 97 -6.16 -21.50 4.13
C GLU A 97 -5.10 -20.87 5.06
N TRP A 98 -5.52 -20.27 6.17
CA TRP A 98 -4.63 -19.50 7.07
C TRP A 98 -4.25 -20.24 8.36
N GLY A 99 -4.77 -21.45 8.56
CA GLY A 99 -4.42 -22.31 9.68
C GLY A 99 -4.88 -21.74 11.02
N THR A 100 -3.98 -21.71 11.99
CA THR A 100 -4.23 -21.18 13.32
C THR A 100 -4.16 -19.65 13.33
N ALA A 101 -4.71 -19.03 14.37
CA ALA A 101 -4.55 -17.60 14.61
C ALA A 101 -3.07 -17.18 14.62
N LEU A 102 -2.19 -17.98 15.23
CA LEU A 102 -0.76 -17.70 15.30
C LEU A 102 -0.14 -17.61 13.90
N GLU A 103 -0.39 -18.60 13.04
CA GLU A 103 0.14 -18.62 11.67
C GLU A 103 -0.36 -17.44 10.84
N ALA A 104 -1.63 -17.06 11.01
CA ALA A 104 -2.17 -15.88 10.34
C ALA A 104 -1.53 -14.58 10.83
N PHE A 105 -1.28 -14.43 12.15
CA PHE A 105 -0.59 -13.26 12.70
C PHE A 105 0.89 -13.21 12.30
N GLU A 106 1.56 -14.35 12.17
CA GLU A 106 2.93 -14.42 11.62
C GLU A 106 2.97 -13.99 10.15
N ALA A 107 1.97 -14.41 9.36
CA ALA A 107 1.83 -13.97 7.97
C ALA A 107 1.52 -12.47 7.86
N ALA A 108 0.63 -11.94 8.72
CA ALA A 108 0.35 -10.51 8.81
C ALA A 108 1.61 -9.72 9.19
N LEU A 109 2.37 -10.18 10.18
CA LEU A 109 3.64 -9.54 10.57
C LEU A 109 4.65 -9.54 9.41
N ALA A 110 4.75 -10.62 8.65
CA ALA A 110 5.63 -10.68 7.48
C ALA A 110 5.19 -9.69 6.39
N LEU A 111 3.89 -9.57 6.15
CA LEU A 111 3.30 -8.60 5.24
C LEU A 111 3.60 -7.16 5.66
N GLU A 112 3.41 -6.81 6.93
CA GLU A 112 3.72 -5.48 7.47
C GLU A 112 5.20 -5.13 7.34
N ARG A 113 6.09 -6.10 7.60
CA ARG A 113 7.54 -5.89 7.42
C ARG A 113 7.90 -5.64 5.96
N PHE A 114 7.26 -6.35 5.03
CA PHE A 114 7.45 -6.13 3.60
C PHE A 114 6.93 -4.75 3.17
N ASN A 115 5.74 -4.37 3.64
CA ASN A 115 5.14 -3.06 3.37
C ASN A 115 6.05 -1.93 3.85
N ASN A 116 6.47 -1.99 5.12
CA ASN A 116 7.38 -1.03 5.72
C ASN A 116 8.73 -0.96 4.98
N GLN A 117 9.30 -2.10 4.58
CA GLN A 117 10.56 -2.11 3.82
C GLN A 117 10.41 -1.39 2.47
N SER A 118 9.29 -1.59 1.76
CA SER A 118 9.00 -0.88 0.50
C SER A 118 8.88 0.64 0.72
N LEU A 119 8.31 1.08 1.84
CA LEU A 119 8.25 2.49 2.20
C LEU A 119 9.61 3.08 2.55
N LEU A 120 10.48 2.33 3.22
CA LEU A 120 11.86 2.75 3.46
C LEU A 120 12.63 2.94 2.14
N GLU A 121 12.48 2.03 1.18
CA GLU A 121 13.07 2.17 -0.15
C GLU A 121 12.50 3.37 -0.92
N LEU A 122 11.20 3.63 -0.80
CA LEU A 122 10.55 4.80 -1.40
C LEU A 122 11.08 6.10 -0.78
N HIS A 123 11.23 6.14 0.54
CA HIS A 123 11.83 7.26 1.26
C HIS A 123 13.30 7.48 0.86
N GLU A 124 14.09 6.41 0.71
CA GLU A 124 15.47 6.49 0.26
C GLU A 124 15.57 7.12 -1.14
N VAL A 125 14.76 6.66 -2.09
CA VAL A 125 14.77 7.21 -3.45
C VAL A 125 14.26 8.65 -3.50
N ALA A 126 13.27 9.00 -2.67
CA ALA A 126 12.88 10.40 -2.49
C ALA A 126 14.04 11.25 -1.96
N GLY A 127 14.80 10.74 -0.99
CA GLY A 127 15.98 11.40 -0.44
C GLY A 127 17.09 11.61 -1.48
N GLN A 128 17.38 10.59 -2.29
CA GLN A 128 18.35 10.67 -3.39
C GLN A 128 17.97 11.72 -4.43
N ASN A 129 16.66 11.92 -4.66
CA ASN A 129 16.13 12.93 -5.58
C ASN A 129 15.92 14.31 -4.92
N ASN A 130 16.31 14.50 -3.66
CA ASN A 130 16.05 15.72 -2.89
C ASN A 130 14.55 16.11 -2.86
N ASP A 131 13.65 15.12 -2.85
CA ASP A 131 12.21 15.33 -2.72
C ASP A 131 11.81 15.41 -1.23
N CYS A 132 12.07 16.57 -0.63
CA CYS A 132 11.74 16.81 0.78
C CYS A 132 10.24 16.66 1.08
N GLN A 133 9.36 16.91 0.11
CA GLN A 133 7.92 16.78 0.31
C GLN A 133 7.52 15.31 0.45
N MET A 134 8.15 14.42 -0.32
CA MET A 134 7.91 12.98 -0.21
C MET A 134 8.53 12.41 1.06
N CYS A 135 9.76 12.79 1.42
CA CYS A 135 10.41 12.34 2.66
C CYS A 135 9.67 12.80 3.92
N GLY A 136 9.12 14.01 3.93
CA GLY A 136 8.37 14.55 5.07
C GLY A 136 6.96 13.96 5.23
N LYS A 137 6.52 13.09 4.31
CA LYS A 137 5.17 12.56 4.34
C LYS A 137 5.10 11.35 5.27
N LYS A 138 4.19 11.43 6.25
CA LYS A 138 3.83 10.28 7.09
C LYS A 138 2.74 9.48 6.39
N PHE A 139 3.01 8.19 6.22
CA PHE A 139 2.09 7.23 5.61
C PHE A 139 1.42 6.33 6.65
N PHE A 140 1.86 6.40 7.91
CA PHE A 140 1.30 5.78 9.12
C PHE A 140 1.37 6.76 10.31
#